data_AF-A7IDK0-F1
#
_entry.id   AF-A7IDK0-F1
#
_cell.length_a   1.000
_cell.length_b   1.000
_cell.length_c   1.000
_cell.angle_alpha   90.00
_cell.angle_beta   90.00
_cell.angle_gamma   90.00
#
_symmetry.space_group_name_H-M   'P 1'
#
loop_
_entity.id
_entity.type
_entity.pdbx_description
1 polymer ?
#
loop_
_entity_poly.entity_id
_entity_poly.type
_entity_poly.pdbx_seq_one_letter_code
_entity_poly.pdbx_strand_id
1 'polypeptide(L)'
;MRDRDAAASAAIFNGGMETLASAQARLSSTSLDPSAADALRRLVLDASSALLMLDMLGEGDMAPEAFRSEAARLHLALPTGLVERLPAAARIGALELATLCGTLAARLQAAAMPATGASRNAKSRDGGTTARGFSW
;
A
#
# COMPACT_ATOMS: atom_id res chain seq x y z
N MET A 1 8.64 9.71 17.44
CA MET A 1 7.45 9.71 16.56
C MET A 1 7.64 8.69 15.44
N ARG A 2 8.78 8.71 14.74
CA ARG A 2 9.18 7.71 13.73
C ARG A 2 9.05 6.24 14.18
N ASP A 3 9.44 5.90 15.41
CA ASP A 3 9.34 4.50 15.89
C ASP A 3 7.90 3.96 15.97
N ARG A 4 6.91 4.82 16.19
CA ARG A 4 5.49 4.39 16.23
C ARG A 4 4.93 4.17 14.83
N ASP A 5 5.35 4.99 13.86
CA ASP A 5 4.93 4.84 12.47
C ASP A 5 5.53 3.56 11.86
N ALA A 6 6.79 3.25 12.16
CA ALA A 6 7.43 1.99 11.75
C ALA A 6 6.76 0.76 12.40
N ALA A 7 6.47 0.80 13.71
CA ALA A 7 5.79 -0.31 14.39
C ALA A 7 4.36 -0.54 13.87
N ALA A 8 3.64 0.54 13.54
CA ALA A 8 2.31 0.44 12.93
C ALA A 8 2.39 -0.15 11.51
N SER A 9 3.35 0.29 10.69
CA SER A 9 3.60 -0.26 9.36
C SER A 9 3.93 -1.75 9.40
N ALA A 10 4.83 -2.17 10.30
CA ALA A 10 5.19 -3.58 10.48
C ALA A 10 4.01 -4.45 10.92
N ALA A 11 3.14 -3.96 11.83
CA ALA A 11 1.94 -4.67 12.24
C ALA A 11 0.93 -4.84 11.10
N ILE A 12 0.81 -3.82 10.24
CA ILE A 12 -0.05 -3.84 9.04
C ILE A 12 0.50 -4.84 8.02
N PHE A 13 1.80 -4.81 7.77
CA PHE A 13 2.47 -5.72 6.85
C PHE A 13 2.32 -7.17 7.31
N ASN A 14 2.66 -7.47 8.56
CA ASN A 14 2.56 -8.82 9.11
C ASN A 14 1.12 -9.35 9.11
N GLY A 15 0.15 -8.56 9.60
CA GLY A 15 -1.26 -8.99 9.60
C GLY A 15 -1.83 -9.14 8.18
N GLY A 16 -1.39 -8.31 7.23
CA GLY A 16 -1.74 -8.43 5.82
C GLY A 16 -1.18 -9.69 5.18
N MET A 17 0.09 -10.02 5.45
CA MET A 17 0.76 -11.24 4.97
C MET A 17 0.14 -12.51 5.56
N GLU A 18 -0.22 -12.51 6.84
CA GLU A 18 -0.93 -13.63 7.47
C GLU A 18 -2.31 -13.87 6.83
N THR A 19 -3.06 -12.79 6.59
CA THR A 19 -4.36 -12.86 5.91
C THR A 19 -4.21 -13.40 4.50
N LEU A 20 -3.19 -12.93 3.77
CA LEU A 20 -2.88 -13.40 2.41
C LEU A 20 -2.53 -14.89 2.40
N ALA A 21 -1.66 -15.35 3.31
CA ALA A 21 -1.26 -16.74 3.43
C ALA A 21 -2.46 -17.65 3.77
N SER A 22 -3.33 -17.20 4.68
CA SER A 22 -4.54 -17.94 5.04
C SER A 22 -5.51 -18.08 3.86
N ALA A 23 -5.75 -16.98 3.13
CA ALA A 23 -6.58 -17.00 1.91
C ALA A 23 -5.99 -17.93 0.84
N GLN A 24 -4.67 -17.83 0.58
CA GLN A 24 -3.97 -18.71 -0.36
C GLN A 24 -4.08 -20.19 0.01
N ALA A 25 -3.94 -20.54 1.29
CA ALA A 25 -4.05 -21.94 1.73
C ALA A 25 -5.44 -22.53 1.43
N ARG A 26 -6.50 -21.74 1.64
CA ARG A 26 -7.89 -22.13 1.32
C ARG A 26 -8.15 -22.23 -0.18
N LEU A 27 -7.55 -21.34 -0.97
CA LEU A 27 -7.67 -21.36 -2.43
C LEU A 27 -6.91 -22.54 -3.04
N SER A 28 -5.73 -22.88 -2.49
CA SER A 28 -4.86 -23.95 -3.00
C SER A 28 -5.38 -25.35 -2.70
N SER A 29 -6.21 -25.51 -1.67
CA SER A 29 -6.85 -26.79 -1.34
C SER A 29 -8.08 -27.10 -2.19
N THR A 30 -8.48 -26.17 -3.07
CA THR A 30 -9.67 -26.30 -3.91
C THR A 30 -9.28 -26.40 -5.38
N SER A 31 -9.88 -27.35 -6.12
CA SER A 31 -9.75 -27.38 -7.57
C SER A 31 -10.56 -26.24 -8.19
N LEU A 32 -9.87 -25.36 -8.89
CA LEU A 32 -10.45 -24.17 -9.54
C LEU A 32 -10.33 -24.30 -11.06
N ASP A 33 -11.30 -23.73 -11.77
CA ASP A 33 -11.15 -23.51 -13.21
C ASP A 33 -9.89 -22.65 -13.48
N PRO A 34 -9.10 -22.94 -14.53
CA PRO A 34 -7.87 -22.22 -14.82
C PRO A 34 -8.04 -20.70 -14.87
N SER A 35 -9.14 -20.21 -15.45
CA SER A 35 -9.40 -18.77 -15.54
C SER A 35 -9.60 -18.11 -14.18
N ALA A 36 -10.26 -18.81 -13.26
CA ALA A 36 -10.49 -18.33 -11.91
C ALA A 36 -9.21 -18.42 -11.06
N ALA A 37 -8.43 -19.50 -11.23
CA ALA A 37 -7.15 -19.67 -10.56
C ALA A 37 -6.16 -18.56 -10.96
N ASP A 38 -6.07 -18.23 -12.25
CA ASP A 38 -5.16 -17.19 -12.73
C ASP A 38 -5.58 -15.79 -12.28
N ALA A 39 -6.89 -15.49 -12.28
CA ALA A 39 -7.40 -14.24 -11.72
C ALA A 39 -7.05 -14.08 -10.23
N LEU A 40 -7.23 -15.15 -9.43
CA LEU A 40 -6.91 -15.13 -8.00
C LEU A 40 -5.40 -15.04 -7.75
N ARG A 41 -4.58 -15.75 -8.54
CA ARG A 41 -3.11 -15.64 -8.48
C ARG A 41 -2.65 -14.22 -8.79
N ARG A 42 -3.24 -13.57 -9.80
CA ARG A 42 -2.88 -12.20 -10.14
C ARG A 42 -3.24 -11.24 -9.01
N LEU A 43 -4.43 -11.38 -8.44
CA LEU A 43 -4.88 -10.54 -7.32
C LEU A 43 -3.98 -10.73 -6.08
N VAL A 44 -3.58 -11.96 -5.80
CA VAL A 44 -2.62 -12.28 -4.75
C VAL A 44 -1.27 -11.58 -4.97
N LEU A 45 -0.74 -11.62 -6.19
CA LEU A 45 0.53 -10.94 -6.52
C LEU A 45 0.41 -9.42 -6.35
N ASP A 46 -0.67 -8.83 -6.87
CA ASP A 46 -0.90 -7.39 -6.73
C ASP A 46 -1.07 -6.99 -5.25
N ALA A 47 -1.71 -7.83 -4.43
CA ALA A 47 -1.83 -7.61 -2.98
C ALA A 47 -0.48 -7.72 -2.25
N SER A 48 0.36 -8.70 -2.60
CA SER A 48 1.73 -8.81 -2.09
C SER A 48 2.56 -7.58 -2.46
N SER A 49 2.47 -7.12 -3.72
CA SER A 49 3.16 -5.92 -4.18
C SER A 49 2.67 -4.68 -3.43
N ALA A 50 1.37 -4.54 -3.19
CA ALA A 50 0.83 -3.43 -2.39
C ALA A 50 1.37 -3.42 -0.95
N LEU A 51 1.44 -4.59 -0.30
CA LEU A 51 2.01 -4.73 1.04
C LEU A 51 3.48 -4.31 1.08
N LEU A 52 4.30 -4.81 0.15
CA LEU A 52 5.71 -4.44 0.03
C LEU A 52 5.91 -2.97 -0.29
N MET A 53 5.09 -2.39 -1.16
CA MET A 53 5.18 -0.98 -1.50
C MET A 53 4.85 -0.07 -0.31
N LEU A 54 3.85 -0.42 0.49
CA LEU A 54 3.51 0.32 1.71
C LEU A 54 4.64 0.23 2.75
N ASP A 55 5.28 -0.93 2.86
CA ASP A 55 6.44 -1.15 3.73
C ASP A 55 7.64 -0.32 3.28
N MET A 56 8.05 -0.44 2.02
CA MET A 56 9.16 0.35 1.44
C MET A 56 8.92 1.87 1.51
N LEU A 57 7.68 2.32 1.33
CA LEU A 57 7.34 3.74 1.50
C LEU A 57 7.46 4.17 2.97
N GLY A 58 7.06 3.30 3.92
CA GLY A 58 7.16 3.55 5.35
C GLY A 58 8.61 3.64 5.85
N GLU A 59 9.49 2.81 5.32
CA GLU A 59 10.93 2.81 5.61
C GLU A 59 11.69 3.94 4.87
N GLY A 60 11.06 4.56 3.86
CA GLY A 60 11.66 5.61 3.05
C GLY A 60 12.55 5.09 1.91
N ASP A 61 12.50 3.80 1.62
CA ASP A 61 13.24 3.13 0.54
C ASP A 61 12.60 3.37 -0.84
N MET A 62 11.34 3.83 -0.88
CA MET A 62 10.63 4.16 -2.11
C MET A 62 10.28 5.64 -2.20
N ALA A 63 10.65 6.27 -3.32
CA ALA A 63 10.26 7.66 -3.59
C ALA A 63 8.74 7.80 -3.81
N PRO A 64 8.09 8.88 -3.31
CA PRO A 64 6.64 9.07 -3.44
C PRO A 64 6.12 9.08 -4.89
N GLU A 65 6.89 9.58 -5.85
CA GLU A 65 6.56 9.57 -7.28
C GLU A 65 6.55 8.15 -7.85
N ALA A 66 7.58 7.35 -7.52
CA ALA A 66 7.66 5.95 -7.90
C ALA A 66 6.51 5.15 -7.26
N PHE A 67 6.24 5.40 -5.98
CA PHE A 67 5.12 4.79 -5.26
C PHE A 67 3.79 5.06 -5.96
N ARG A 68 3.49 6.31 -6.31
CA ARG A 68 2.23 6.66 -7.01
C ARG A 68 2.12 5.98 -8.37
N SER A 69 3.20 5.99 -9.15
CA SER A 69 3.24 5.37 -10.48
C SER A 69 2.98 3.86 -10.40
N GLU A 70 3.65 3.16 -9.49
CA GLU A 70 3.49 1.72 -9.33
C GLU A 70 2.12 1.37 -8.70
N ALA A 71 1.64 2.15 -7.72
CA ALA A 71 0.37 1.88 -7.05
C ALA A 71 -0.81 1.98 -8.03
N ALA A 72 -0.73 2.88 -9.01
CA ALA A 72 -1.73 3.03 -10.06
C ALA A 72 -1.83 1.83 -11.01
N ARG A 73 -0.81 0.96 -11.06
CA ARG A 73 -0.78 -0.24 -11.92
C ARG A 73 -1.32 -1.49 -11.23
N LEU A 74 -1.57 -1.44 -9.93
CA LEU A 74 -2.06 -2.58 -9.16
C LEU A 74 -3.58 -2.75 -9.34
N HIS A 75 -4.02 -3.99 -9.60
CA HIS A 75 -5.43 -4.33 -9.71
C HIS A 75 -5.92 -5.02 -8.44
N LEU A 76 -6.18 -4.23 -7.40
CA LEU A 76 -6.64 -4.70 -6.09
C LEU A 76 -8.16 -4.91 -6.01
N ALA A 77 -8.73 -5.60 -6.97
CA ALA A 77 -10.15 -5.94 -6.97
C ALA A 77 -10.37 -7.32 -7.57
N LEU A 78 -11.34 -8.05 -7.01
CA LEU A 78 -11.81 -9.27 -7.66
C LEU A 78 -12.53 -8.92 -8.97
N PRO A 79 -12.34 -9.71 -10.04
CA PRO A 79 -13.18 -9.62 -11.22
C PRO A 79 -14.66 -9.82 -10.88
N THR A 80 -15.52 -9.05 -11.53
CA THR A 80 -16.97 -9.16 -11.37
C THR A 80 -17.45 -10.57 -11.74
N GLY A 81 -18.33 -11.15 -10.92
CA GLY A 81 -18.89 -12.49 -11.18
C GLY A 81 -17.95 -13.65 -10.81
N LEU A 82 -16.72 -13.38 -10.33
CA LEU A 82 -15.77 -14.44 -10.00
C LEU A 82 -16.23 -15.25 -8.79
N VAL A 83 -16.65 -14.59 -7.71
CA VAL A 83 -17.02 -15.25 -6.44
C VAL A 83 -18.19 -16.21 -6.62
N GLU A 84 -19.17 -15.82 -7.42
CA GLU A 84 -20.36 -16.59 -7.74
C GLU A 84 -20.01 -17.89 -8.47
N ARG A 85 -18.97 -17.85 -9.29
CA ARG A 85 -18.46 -19.00 -10.07
C ARG A 85 -17.52 -19.90 -9.26
N LEU A 86 -17.01 -19.45 -8.12
CA LEU A 86 -16.11 -20.26 -7.29
C LEU A 86 -16.88 -21.37 -6.55
N PRO A 87 -16.25 -22.54 -6.35
CA PRO A 87 -16.75 -23.56 -5.42
C PRO A 87 -16.91 -22.98 -4.01
N ALA A 88 -17.89 -23.48 -3.26
CA ALA A 88 -18.19 -22.97 -1.90
C ALA A 88 -16.97 -22.94 -0.98
N ALA A 89 -16.09 -23.94 -1.08
CA ALA A 89 -14.84 -24.02 -0.31
C ALA A 89 -13.85 -22.87 -0.59
N ALA A 90 -13.82 -22.35 -1.83
CA ALA A 90 -12.91 -21.27 -2.23
C ALA A 90 -13.50 -19.86 -2.05
N ARG A 91 -14.82 -19.74 -1.89
CA ARG A 91 -15.50 -18.43 -1.77
C ARG A 91 -15.02 -17.65 -0.54
N ILE A 92 -14.83 -18.32 0.59
CA ILE A 92 -14.36 -17.67 1.82
C ILE A 92 -12.97 -17.07 1.60
N GLY A 93 -12.03 -17.85 1.06
CA GLY A 93 -10.68 -17.37 0.76
C GLY A 93 -10.68 -16.20 -0.24
N ALA A 94 -11.55 -16.24 -1.25
CA ALA A 94 -11.69 -15.14 -2.19
C ALA A 94 -12.27 -13.86 -1.53
N LEU A 95 -13.26 -13.98 -0.64
CA LEU A 95 -13.84 -12.84 0.08
C LEU A 95 -12.88 -12.21 1.09
N GLU A 96 -12.07 -13.02 1.76
CA GLU A 96 -10.99 -12.53 2.63
C GLU A 96 -9.95 -11.77 1.81
N LEU A 97 -9.55 -12.33 0.65
CA LEU A 97 -8.65 -11.65 -0.27
C LEU A 97 -9.24 -10.32 -0.77
N ALA A 98 -10.53 -10.29 -1.10
CA ALA A 98 -11.24 -9.07 -1.50
C ALA A 98 -11.21 -8.00 -0.40
N THR A 99 -11.43 -8.41 0.84
CA THR A 99 -11.44 -7.52 2.01
C THR A 99 -10.04 -6.94 2.26
N LEU A 100 -9.01 -7.78 2.17
CA LEU A 100 -7.61 -7.34 2.24
C LEU A 100 -7.30 -6.34 1.13
N CYS A 101 -7.66 -6.66 -0.11
CA CYS A 101 -7.44 -5.78 -1.26
C CYS A 101 -8.15 -4.43 -1.13
N GLY A 102 -9.38 -4.39 -0.62
CA GLY A 102 -10.09 -3.14 -0.33
C GLY A 102 -9.38 -2.29 0.72
N THR A 103 -8.87 -2.93 1.78
CA THR A 103 -8.07 -2.24 2.82
C THR A 103 -6.77 -1.68 2.25
N LEU A 104 -6.07 -2.46 1.42
CA LEU A 104 -4.84 -2.04 0.76
C LEU A 104 -5.07 -0.90 -0.22
N ALA A 105 -6.13 -0.97 -1.04
CA ALA A 105 -6.49 0.08 -1.97
C ALA A 105 -6.76 1.41 -1.24
N ALA A 106 -7.52 1.38 -0.14
CA ALA A 106 -7.77 2.57 0.68
C ALA A 106 -6.47 3.15 1.27
N ARG A 107 -5.53 2.29 1.68
CA ARG A 107 -4.23 2.73 2.21
C ARG A 107 -3.31 3.30 1.14
N LEU A 108 -3.21 2.66 -0.02
CA LEU A 108 -2.44 3.18 -1.14
C LEU A 108 -2.97 4.57 -1.56
N GLN A 109 -4.29 4.74 -1.58
CA GLN A 109 -4.91 6.04 -1.86
C GLN A 109 -4.53 7.08 -0.79
N ALA A 110 -4.63 6.73 0.49
CA ALA A 110 -4.26 7.63 1.59
C ALA A 110 -2.77 8.02 1.56
N ALA A 111 -1.89 7.08 1.26
CA ALA A 111 -0.45 7.29 1.18
C ALA A 111 -0.03 8.07 -0.09
N ALA A 112 -0.82 8.00 -1.16
CA ALA A 112 -0.59 8.73 -2.40
C ALA A 112 -1.01 10.21 -2.33
N MET A 113 -1.81 10.61 -1.33
CA MET A 113 -2.18 12.01 -1.16
C MET A 113 -0.97 12.81 -0.65
N PRO A 114 -0.61 13.94 -1.29
CA PRO A 114 0.39 14.82 -0.72
C PRO A 114 -0.10 15.28 0.65
N ALA A 115 0.78 15.24 1.66
CA ALA A 115 0.49 15.88 2.93
C ALA A 115 0.36 17.41 2.70
N THR A 116 -0.83 17.87 2.34
CA THR A 116 -1.23 19.28 2.38
C THR A 116 -1.32 19.69 3.85
N GLY A 117 -0.17 19.81 4.52
CA GLY A 117 -0.15 19.96 5.96
C GLY A 117 1.23 20.04 6.62
N ALA A 118 2.30 20.37 5.89
CA ALA A 118 3.57 20.71 6.50
C ALA A 118 4.27 21.88 5.78
N SER A 119 3.50 22.90 5.38
CA SER A 119 4.08 24.24 5.27
C SER A 119 4.16 24.81 6.68
N ARG A 120 5.20 24.46 7.44
CA ARG A 120 5.52 25.12 8.71
C ARG A 120 6.90 25.76 8.62
N ASN A 121 6.87 27.01 8.16
CA ASN A 121 7.88 28.05 8.32
C ASN A 121 9.26 27.78 7.70
N ALA A 122 9.39 28.12 6.41
CA ALA A 122 10.57 28.87 5.99
C ALA A 122 10.54 30.20 6.76
N LYS A 123 11.26 30.27 7.89
CA LYS A 123 11.49 31.52 8.59
C LYS A 123 12.37 32.37 7.68
N SER A 124 11.70 33.19 6.88
CA SER A 124 12.26 34.45 6.39
C SER A 124 12.89 35.16 7.58
N ARG A 125 14.20 35.36 7.53
CA ARG A 125 14.88 36.40 8.29
C ARG A 125 15.77 37.15 7.32
N ASP A 126 15.10 38.07 6.67
CA ASP A 126 15.54 39.44 6.42
C ASP A 126 17.00 39.63 6.02
N GLY A 127 17.18 39.91 4.74
CA GLY A 127 18.20 40.86 4.33
C GLY A 127 17.88 42.23 4.94
N GLY A 128 18.88 42.86 5.56
CA GLY A 128 18.77 44.22 6.04
C GLY A 128 19.86 44.61 7.03
N THR A 129 20.93 45.24 6.50
CA THR A 129 21.61 46.39 7.14
C THR A 129 22.50 46.06 8.36
N THR A 130 23.82 46.23 8.35
CA THR A 130 24.61 47.43 8.01
C THR A 130 26.03 47.09 7.55
N ALA A 131 26.46 47.69 6.44
CA ALA A 131 27.86 48.03 6.22
C ALA A 131 28.29 49.10 7.26
N ARG A 132 29.31 48.78 8.05
CA ARG A 132 30.16 49.72 8.79
C ARG A 132 31.58 49.28 8.42
N GLY A 133 32.49 50.07 7.86
CA GLY A 133 32.69 51.50 7.83
C GLY A 133 34.22 51.64 7.86
N PHE A 134 34.82 51.98 6.72
CA PHE A 134 36.25 52.31 6.63
C PHE A 134 36.48 53.63 7.38
N SER A 135 37.56 53.67 8.17
CA SER A 135 38.16 54.93 8.62
C SER A 135 39.66 54.88 8.29
N TRP A 136 40.12 55.86 7.50
CA TRP A 136 41.46 56.43 7.58
C TRP A 136 41.41 57.60 8.56
#